data_AF-A0A7V9MH52-F1
#
_entry.id   AF-A0A7V9MH52-F1
#
_cell.length_a   1.000
_cell.length_b   1.000
_cell.length_c   1.000
_cell.angle_alpha   90.00
_cell.angle_beta   90.00
_cell.angle_gamma   90.00
#
_symmetry.space_group_name_H-M   'P 1'
#
loop_
_entity.id
_entity.type
_entity.pdbx_description
1 polymer ?
#
loop_
_entity_poly.entity_id
_entity_poly.type
_entity_poly.pdbx_seq_one_letter_code
_entity_poly.pdbx_strand_id
1 'polypeptide(L)'
;MANLVKQIDAELDKLEREVAKLEHARAILLEEGDNEVWFKRPEHLSADENRERVADFLRRVGQAPRVEILQATGIPRGSLNMALDALQSDELIEREENQGSGGVTIVWTGERSQSSGAKSSAAA
;
A
#
# COMPACT_ATOMS: atom_id res chain seq x y z
N MET A 1 29.61 -38.66 29.98
CA MET A 1 29.83 -37.23 29.67
C MET A 1 30.14 -36.99 28.19
N ALA A 2 31.07 -37.71 27.55
CA ALA A 2 31.45 -37.47 26.15
C ALA A 2 30.32 -37.58 25.10
N ASN A 3 29.26 -38.34 25.37
CA ASN A 3 28.13 -38.51 24.44
C ASN A 3 27.14 -37.33 24.47
N LEU A 4 27.00 -36.68 25.64
CA LEU A 4 26.11 -35.53 25.82
C LEU A 4 26.70 -34.28 25.15
N VAL A 5 28.02 -34.11 25.25
CA VAL A 5 28.74 -33.00 24.60
C VAL A 5 28.57 -33.08 23.07
N LYS A 6 28.74 -34.27 22.48
CA LYS A 6 28.54 -34.48 21.05
C LYS A 6 27.10 -34.22 20.57
N GLN A 7 26.10 -34.51 21.41
CA GLN A 7 24.71 -34.17 21.11
C GLN A 7 24.47 -32.66 21.17
N ILE A 8 25.06 -31.97 22.14
CA ILE A 8 24.97 -30.51 22.25
C ILE A 8 25.63 -29.84 21.04
N ASP A 9 26.82 -30.29 20.64
CA ASP A 9 27.52 -29.76 19.46
C ASP A 9 26.69 -29.96 18.17
N ALA A 10 26.05 -31.12 18.00
CA ALA A 10 25.21 -31.39 16.84
C ALA A 10 23.93 -30.54 16.80
N GLU A 11 23.32 -30.24 17.95
CA GLU A 11 22.16 -29.34 18.05
C GLU A 11 22.56 -27.88 17.83
N LEU A 12 23.75 -27.46 18.29
CA LEU A 12 24.31 -26.14 17.99
C LEU A 12 24.55 -25.96 16.49
N ASP A 13 25.21 -26.93 15.83
CA ASP A 13 25.43 -26.92 14.38
C ASP A 13 24.11 -26.86 13.57
N LYS A 14 23.03 -27.44 14.12
CA LYS A 14 21.72 -27.41 13.50
C LYS A 14 21.07 -26.03 13.67
N LEU A 15 21.12 -25.46 14.86
CA LEU A 15 20.61 -24.12 15.16
C LEU A 15 21.35 -23.05 14.34
N GLU A 16 22.67 -23.14 14.22
CA GLU A 16 23.45 -22.21 13.38
C GLU A 16 23.01 -22.26 11.91
N ARG A 17 22.72 -23.46 11.39
CA ARG A 17 22.18 -23.63 10.03
C ARG A 17 20.76 -23.07 9.88
N GLU A 18 19.93 -23.17 10.91
CA GLU A 18 18.59 -22.58 10.91
C GLU A 18 18.64 -21.05 10.97
N VAL A 19 19.53 -20.49 11.80
CA VAL A 19 19.79 -19.03 11.85
C VAL A 19 20.26 -18.53 10.49
N ALA A 20 21.23 -19.20 9.85
CA ALA A 20 21.70 -18.82 8.52
C ALA A 20 20.57 -18.83 7.46
N LYS A 21 19.64 -19.79 7.54
CA LYS A 21 18.46 -19.83 6.64
C LYS A 21 17.51 -18.66 6.90
N LEU A 22 17.27 -18.32 8.17
CA LEU A 22 16.41 -17.20 8.55
C LEU A 22 17.03 -15.86 8.17
N GLU A 23 18.35 -15.70 8.33
CA GLU A 23 19.07 -14.52 7.88
C GLU A 23 19.04 -14.36 6.36
N HIS A 24 19.18 -15.47 5.61
CA HIS A 24 19.04 -15.45 4.17
C HIS A 24 17.61 -15.12 3.71
N ALA A 25 16.59 -15.72 4.33
CA ALA A 25 15.20 -15.38 4.07
C ALA A 25 14.90 -13.91 4.41
N ARG A 26 15.48 -13.40 5.51
CA ARG A 26 15.39 -11.98 5.87
C ARG A 26 16.07 -11.07 4.85
N ALA A 27 17.22 -11.47 4.30
CA ALA A 27 17.90 -10.72 3.24
C ALA A 27 17.07 -10.68 1.95
N ILE A 28 16.48 -11.80 1.55
CA ILE A 28 15.55 -11.86 0.40
C ILE A 28 14.34 -10.96 0.64
N LEU A 29 13.72 -11.03 1.83
CA LEU A 29 12.60 -10.16 2.17
C LEU A 29 12.98 -8.68 2.25
N LEU A 30 14.24 -8.36 2.57
CA LEU A 30 14.75 -6.99 2.53
C LEU A 30 15.06 -6.51 1.11
N GLU A 31 15.59 -7.37 0.23
CA GLU A 31 15.81 -7.08 -1.19
C GLU A 31 14.50 -6.99 -1.99
N GLU A 32 13.53 -7.86 -1.69
CA GLU A 32 12.15 -7.77 -2.21
C GLU A 32 11.41 -6.57 -1.59
N GLY A 33 11.69 -6.26 -0.32
CA GLY A 33 11.21 -5.06 0.35
C GLY A 33 11.75 -3.77 -0.26
N ASP A 34 12.98 -3.75 -0.76
CA ASP A 34 13.58 -2.60 -1.46
C ASP A 34 12.96 -2.34 -2.85
N ASN A 35 12.20 -3.30 -3.40
CA ASN A 35 11.36 -3.07 -4.57
C ASN A 35 9.97 -2.51 -4.24
N GLU A 36 9.57 -2.40 -2.95
CA GLU A 36 8.31 -1.76 -2.54
C GLU A 36 8.37 -1.18 -1.10
N VAL A 37 9.35 -0.34 -0.78
CA VAL A 37 9.32 0.45 0.47
C VAL A 37 8.32 1.62 0.33
N TRP A 38 7.04 1.30 0.32
CA TRP A 38 5.99 2.25 0.71
C TRP A 38 6.05 2.55 2.23
N PHE A 39 6.85 1.81 2.99
CA PHE A 39 7.03 1.99 4.44
C PHE A 39 8.25 2.87 4.79
N LYS A 40 8.31 4.11 4.28
CA LYS A 40 8.94 5.17 5.08
C LYS A 40 8.10 5.29 6.36
N ARG A 41 8.72 5.28 7.54
CA ARG A 41 8.00 5.58 8.80
C ARG A 41 7.13 6.83 8.57
N PRO A 42 5.82 6.78 8.84
CA PRO A 42 4.90 7.87 8.52
C PRO A 42 5.14 9.15 9.35
N GLU A 43 6.17 9.18 10.19
CA GLU A 43 6.47 10.29 11.10
C GLU A 43 7.02 11.54 10.36
N HIS A 44 7.38 11.45 9.07
CA HIS A 44 8.01 12.55 8.33
C HIS A 44 7.53 12.81 6.89
N LEU A 45 6.46 12.17 6.41
CA LEU A 45 5.93 12.51 5.09
C LEU A 45 5.09 13.79 5.16
N SER A 46 5.36 14.71 4.24
CA SER A 46 4.59 15.93 4.04
C SER A 46 3.13 15.61 3.65
N ALA A 47 2.24 16.59 3.82
CA ALA A 47 0.84 16.43 3.40
C ALA A 47 0.71 16.10 1.91
N ASP A 48 1.58 16.68 1.07
CA ASP A 48 1.61 16.44 -0.37
C ASP A 48 2.07 15.02 -0.72
N GLU A 49 3.11 14.50 -0.07
CA GLU A 49 3.57 13.12 -0.29
C GLU A 49 2.51 12.10 0.13
N ASN A 50 1.80 12.36 1.24
CA ASN A 50 0.69 11.51 1.67
C ASN A 50 -0.47 11.56 0.65
N ARG A 51 -0.77 12.75 0.10
CA ARG A 51 -1.78 12.94 -0.95
C ARG A 51 -1.43 12.16 -2.21
N GLU A 52 -0.20 12.29 -2.69
CA GLU A 52 0.30 11.61 -3.89
C GLU A 52 0.24 10.09 -3.72
N ARG A 53 0.66 9.58 -2.56
CA ARG A 53 0.59 8.15 -2.23
C ARG A 53 -0.84 7.60 -2.26
N VAL A 54 -1.81 8.33 -1.72
CA VAL A 54 -3.22 7.94 -1.78
C VAL A 54 -3.73 7.98 -3.22
N ALA A 55 -3.37 9.01 -3.98
CA ALA A 55 -3.75 9.14 -5.39
C ALA A 55 -3.20 8.00 -6.23
N ASP A 56 -1.92 7.65 -6.08
CA ASP A 56 -1.28 6.55 -6.80
C ASP A 56 -1.92 5.20 -6.51
N PHE A 57 -2.25 4.93 -5.24
CA PHE A 57 -2.99 3.73 -4.87
C PHE A 57 -4.35 3.70 -5.57
N LEU A 58 -5.13 4.78 -5.45
CA LEU A 58 -6.48 4.88 -6.02
C LEU A 58 -6.49 4.83 -7.56
N ARG A 59 -5.50 5.42 -8.25
CA ARG A 59 -5.33 5.28 -9.71
C ARG A 59 -5.18 3.83 -10.15
N ARG A 60 -4.49 3.01 -9.35
CA ARG A 60 -4.25 1.60 -9.69
C ARG A 60 -5.48 0.73 -9.44
N VAL A 61 -6.18 0.94 -8.34
CA VAL A 61 -7.31 0.08 -7.92
C VAL A 61 -8.68 0.59 -8.39
N GLY A 62 -8.78 1.87 -8.78
CA GLY A 62 -10.00 2.54 -9.20
C GLY A 62 -10.95 2.88 -8.05
N GLN A 63 -11.23 1.95 -7.15
CA GLN A 63 -12.03 2.18 -5.95
C GLN A 63 -11.58 1.29 -4.79
N ALA A 64 -11.68 1.80 -3.57
CA ALA A 64 -11.36 1.02 -2.38
C ALA A 64 -12.12 1.54 -1.14
N PRO A 65 -12.51 0.66 -0.20
CA PRO A 65 -13.00 1.09 1.10
C PRO A 65 -11.90 1.83 1.86
N ARG A 66 -12.28 2.84 2.64
CA ARG A 66 -11.32 3.67 3.40
C ARG A 66 -10.34 2.86 4.28
N VAL A 67 -10.79 1.71 4.81
CA VAL A 67 -9.96 0.83 5.65
C VAL A 67 -8.83 0.19 4.85
N GLU A 68 -9.08 -0.20 3.61
CA GLU A 68 -8.08 -0.80 2.73
C GLU A 68 -7.04 0.23 2.31
N ILE A 69 -7.46 1.46 1.98
CA ILE A 69 -6.53 2.57 1.70
C ILE A 69 -5.61 2.83 2.89
N LEU A 70 -6.15 2.82 4.10
CA LEU A 70 -5.36 3.00 5.34
C LEU A 70 -4.31 1.89 5.49
N GLN A 71 -4.68 0.64 5.24
CA GLN A 71 -3.78 -0.50 5.37
C GLN A 71 -2.72 -0.52 4.27
N ALA A 72 -3.10 -0.26 3.02
CA ALA A 72 -2.21 -0.29 1.88
C ALA A 72 -1.19 0.86 1.88
N THR A 73 -1.60 2.06 2.29
CA THR A 73 -0.72 3.24 2.27
C THR A 73 0.12 3.41 3.53
N GLY A 74 -0.30 2.79 4.65
CA GLY A 74 0.36 2.93 5.95
C GLY A 74 0.29 4.35 6.54
N ILE A 75 -0.53 5.24 5.96
CA ILE A 75 -0.64 6.64 6.37
C ILE A 75 -1.45 6.72 7.67
N PRO A 76 -1.07 7.58 8.65
CA PRO A 76 -1.85 7.78 9.86
C PRO A 76 -3.26 8.28 9.56
N ARG A 77 -4.24 7.88 10.37
CA ARG A 77 -5.66 8.17 10.13
C ARG A 77 -5.96 9.66 9.87
N GLY A 78 -5.30 10.56 10.61
CA GLY A 78 -5.44 12.01 10.44
C GLY A 78 -4.91 12.51 9.10
N SER A 79 -3.67 12.13 8.76
CA SER A 79 -3.04 12.49 7.48
C SER A 79 -3.78 11.88 6.29
N LEU A 80 -4.35 10.68 6.43
CA LEU A 80 -5.19 10.07 5.40
C LEU A 80 -6.46 10.89 5.16
N ASN A 81 -7.11 11.38 6.23
CA ASN A 81 -8.28 12.23 6.06
C ASN A 81 -7.92 13.52 5.32
N MET A 82 -6.83 14.18 5.70
CA MET A 82 -6.38 15.38 5.00
C MET A 82 -6.06 15.12 3.53
N ALA A 83 -5.39 14.00 3.22
CA ALA A 83 -5.11 13.59 1.85
C ALA A 83 -6.41 13.35 1.06
N LEU A 84 -7.38 12.63 1.63
CA LEU A 84 -8.67 12.38 0.99
C LEU A 84 -9.50 13.66 0.84
N ASP A 85 -9.47 14.57 1.81
CA ASP A 85 -10.18 15.85 1.72
C ASP A 85 -9.56 16.74 0.63
N ALA A 86 -8.23 16.75 0.51
CA ALA A 86 -7.52 17.46 -0.56
C ALA A 86 -7.86 16.88 -1.94
N LEU A 87 -7.80 15.55 -2.12
CA LEU A 87 -8.16 14.89 -3.38
C LEU A 87 -9.62 15.10 -3.76
N GLN A 88 -10.51 15.14 -2.77
CA GLN A 88 -11.93 15.42 -3.00
C GLN A 88 -12.15 16.88 -3.40
N SER A 89 -11.41 17.81 -2.78
CA SER A 89 -11.44 19.24 -3.15
C SER A 89 -10.90 19.47 -4.56
N ASP A 90 -9.93 18.65 -4.98
CA ASP A 90 -9.37 18.63 -6.34
C ASP A 90 -10.29 17.89 -7.34
N GLU A 91 -11.48 17.42 -6.93
CA GLU A 91 -12.46 16.66 -7.73
C GLU A 91 -11.91 15.35 -8.33
N LEU A 92 -10.84 14.80 -7.75
CA LEU A 92 -10.17 13.59 -8.21
C LEU A 92 -10.75 12.30 -7.63
N ILE A 93 -11.55 12.42 -6.57
CA ILE A 93 -12.22 11.29 -5.92
C ILE A 93 -13.65 11.62 -5.51
N GLU A 94 -14.48 10.59 -5.43
CA GLU A 94 -15.83 10.63 -4.85
C GLU A 94 -15.93 9.68 -3.65
N ARG A 95 -16.83 10.00 -2.72
CA ARG A 95 -17.13 9.17 -1.54
C ARG A 95 -18.51 8.59 -1.68
N GLU A 96 -18.58 7.29 -1.88
CA GLU A 96 -19.85 6.56 -1.93
C GLU A 96 -20.12 5.90 -0.58
N GLU A 97 -21.26 6.25 0.03
CA GLU A 97 -21.74 5.56 1.22
C GLU A 97 -22.37 4.23 0.83
N ASN A 98 -21.78 3.15 1.31
CA ASN A 98 -22.29 1.81 1.01
C ASN A 98 -23.47 1.51 1.94
N GLN A 99 -24.69 1.54 1.38
CA GLN A 99 -25.95 1.45 2.13
C GLN A 99 -26.15 0.14 2.92
N GLY A 100 -25.24 -0.84 2.84
CA GLY A 100 -25.32 -2.12 3.56
C GLY A 100 -24.30 -2.33 4.69
N SER A 101 -23.21 -1.56 4.76
CA SER A 101 -22.09 -1.85 5.68
C SER A 101 -21.66 -0.68 6.56
N GLY A 102 -22.25 0.51 6.39
CA GLY A 102 -21.81 1.73 7.08
C GLY A 102 -20.39 2.17 6.70
N GLY A 103 -19.81 1.56 5.66
CA GLY A 103 -18.49 1.87 5.13
C GLY A 103 -18.55 2.92 4.04
N VAL A 104 -17.53 3.78 3.99
CA VAL A 104 -17.31 4.72 2.89
C VAL A 104 -16.34 4.09 1.90
N THR A 105 -16.79 3.94 0.66
CA THR A 105 -15.95 3.59 -0.49
C THR A 105 -15.44 4.87 -1.12
N ILE A 106 -14.15 4.93 -1.39
CA ILE A 106 -13.53 6.03 -2.13
C ILE A 106 -13.34 5.57 -3.57
N VAL A 107 -13.85 6.35 -4.52
CA VAL A 107 -13.79 6.08 -5.95
C VAL A 107 -12.89 7.12 -6.60
N TRP A 108 -11.93 6.68 -7.41
CA TRP A 108 -11.11 7.55 -8.24
C TRP A 108 -11.91 8.04 -9.45
N THR A 109 -12.01 9.35 -9.61
CA THR A 109 -12.69 10.01 -10.74
C THR A 109 -11.70 10.71 -11.69
N GLY A 110 -10.46 10.90 -11.25
CA GLY A 110 -9.37 11.59 -11.94
C GLY A 110 -8.78 10.86 -13.15
N GLU A 111 -9.59 10.66 -14.19
CA GLU A 111 -9.20 10.59 -15.61
C GLU A 111 -10.42 10.66 -16.55
N ARG A 112 -11.60 11.10 -16.06
CA ARG A 112 -12.82 11.24 -16.88
C ARG A 112 -12.90 12.56 -17.67
N SER A 113 -11.75 13.14 -18.02
CA SER A 113 -11.66 14.43 -18.72
C SER A 113 -10.69 14.43 -19.91
N GLN A 114 -10.62 13.36 -20.72
CA GLN A 114 -10.10 13.44 -22.11
C GLN A 114 -10.73 12.43 -23.09
N SER A 115 -12.04 12.14 -22.98
CA SER A 115 -12.80 11.54 -24.09
C SER A 115 -14.02 12.39 -24.44
N SER A 116 -13.81 13.68 -24.68
CA SER A 116 -14.81 14.54 -25.32
C SER A 116 -14.48 14.68 -26.81
N GLY A 117 -15.38 14.20 -27.66
CA GLY A 117 -15.67 14.81 -28.95
C GLY A 117 -14.71 14.53 -30.12
N ALA A 118 -14.88 13.37 -30.77
CA ALA A 118 -14.80 13.33 -32.23
C ALA A 118 -16.21 13.18 -32.79
N LYS A 119 -16.85 14.32 -33.10
CA LYS A 119 -17.98 14.36 -34.03
C LYS A 119 -17.44 13.92 -35.40
N SER A 120 -18.02 12.87 -35.97
CA SER A 120 -18.21 12.84 -37.42
C SER A 120 -19.61 12.35 -37.71
N SER A 121 -20.52 13.32 -37.72
CA SER A 121 -21.69 13.25 -38.58
C SER A 121 -21.19 13.22 -40.02
N ALA A 122 -21.27 12.07 -40.67
CA ALA A 122 -21.30 11.99 -42.13
C ALA A 122 -22.61 11.32 -42.50
N ALA A 123 -23.67 12.14 -42.52
CA ALA A 123 -24.82 11.89 -43.37
C ALA A 123 -24.45 12.45 -44.75
N ALA A 124 -24.33 11.57 -45.73
CA ALA A 124 -24.53 11.83 -47.15
C ALA A 124 -24.89 10.49 -47.80
#